data_AF-E1WYH0-F1
#
_entry.id   AF-E1WYH0-F1
#
_cell.length_a   1.000
_cell.length_b   1.000
_cell.length_c   1.000
_cell.angle_alpha   90.00
_cell.angle_beta   90.00
_cell.angle_gamma   90.00
#
_symmetry.space_group_name_H-M   'P 1'
#
loop_
_entity.id
_entity.type
_entity.pdbx_description
1 polymer ?
#
loop_
_entity_poly.entity_id
_entity_poly.type
_entity_poly.pdbx_seq_one_letter_code
_entity_poly.pdbx_strand_id
1 'polypeptide(L)'
;MQPNYQETQKQKLELKTIDFVGLFVVFCSVVSIFDERYYLSDLLSSFRFQYLNFLVAWLLYTLVIRKKIFIVSALIPIALNLFYLAPTWIVDKIDKADLKIYFANLLSSNDKYDLVINDILKKSPNLVVLQEVTQAWEKELSKLSKKYPYKVVVSREDNFGIAVYSSIEFKSYRTFISSAGLESLLVALKVSNENITM
;
A
#
# COMPACT_ATOMS: atom_id res chain seq x y z
N MET A 1 -19.30 -21.35 48.54
CA MET A 1 -20.05 -20.84 47.39
C MET A 1 -19.65 -21.67 46.17
N GLN A 2 -20.56 -22.50 45.65
CA GLN A 2 -20.30 -23.23 44.40
C GLN A 2 -20.42 -22.25 43.22
N PRO A 3 -19.50 -22.28 42.24
CA PRO A 3 -19.63 -21.47 41.04
C PRO A 3 -20.97 -21.74 40.37
N ASN A 4 -21.66 -20.68 39.92
CA ASN A 4 -22.93 -20.82 39.22
C ASN A 4 -22.71 -21.67 37.96
N TYR A 5 -23.44 -22.77 37.83
CA TYR A 5 -23.33 -23.70 36.70
C TYR A 5 -23.47 -22.97 35.36
N GLN A 6 -24.33 -21.96 35.29
CA GLN A 6 -24.55 -21.14 34.09
C GLN A 6 -23.33 -20.30 33.74
N GLU A 7 -22.64 -19.71 34.72
CA GLU A 7 -21.41 -18.94 34.51
C GLU A 7 -20.27 -19.83 34.01
N THR A 8 -20.15 -21.05 34.55
CA THR A 8 -19.12 -22.01 34.13
C THR A 8 -19.32 -22.46 32.68
N GLN A 9 -20.58 -22.66 32.25
CA GLN A 9 -20.88 -23.01 30.86
C GLN A 9 -20.63 -21.84 29.90
N LYS A 10 -20.99 -20.62 30.30
CA LYS A 10 -20.71 -19.41 29.54
C LYS A 10 -19.21 -19.21 29.32
N GLN A 11 -18.40 -19.34 30.38
CA GLN A 11 -16.94 -19.26 30.28
C GLN A 11 -16.37 -20.33 29.33
N LYS A 12 -16.85 -21.57 29.40
CA LYS A 12 -16.41 -22.63 28.47
C LYS A 12 -16.74 -22.31 27.01
N LEU A 13 -17.91 -21.70 26.75
CA LEU A 13 -18.33 -21.29 25.40
C LEU A 13 -17.47 -20.13 24.88
N GLU A 14 -17.17 -19.14 25.72
CA GLU A 14 -16.29 -18.02 25.38
C GLU A 14 -14.88 -18.51 25.02
N LEU A 15 -14.29 -19.41 25.81
CA LEU A 15 -12.97 -20.00 25.53
C LEU A 15 -12.96 -20.75 24.17
N LYS A 16 -14.02 -21.52 23.87
CA LYS A 16 -14.16 -22.21 22.57
C LYS A 16 -14.28 -21.24 21.40
N THR A 17 -14.94 -20.10 21.61
CA THR A 17 -15.11 -19.07 20.59
C THR A 17 -13.76 -18.42 20.27
N ILE A 18 -12.95 -18.12 21.28
CA ILE A 18 -11.60 -17.58 21.09
C ILE A 18 -10.71 -18.57 20.34
N ASP A 19 -10.74 -19.87 20.71
CA ASP A 19 -9.99 -20.92 20.02
C ASP A 19 -10.42 -21.05 18.55
N PHE A 20 -11.72 -20.96 18.27
CA PHE A 20 -12.25 -21.00 16.90
C PHE A 20 -11.77 -19.82 16.06
N VAL A 21 -11.81 -18.60 16.61
CA VAL A 21 -11.30 -17.40 15.93
C VAL A 21 -9.80 -17.53 15.65
N GLY A 22 -9.02 -18.00 16.62
CA GLY A 22 -7.59 -18.23 16.44
C GLY A 22 -7.28 -19.23 15.32
N LEU A 23 -7.98 -20.36 15.29
CA LEU A 23 -7.86 -21.36 14.22
C LEU A 23 -8.31 -20.82 12.85
N PHE A 24 -9.33 -19.97 12.81
CA PHE A 24 -9.76 -19.31 11.58
C PHE A 24 -8.67 -18.36 11.04
N VAL A 25 -7.99 -17.62 11.92
CA VAL A 25 -6.85 -16.78 11.52
C VAL A 25 -5.68 -17.63 11.04
N VAL A 26 -5.40 -18.78 11.69
CA VAL A 26 -4.40 -19.75 11.19
C VAL A 26 -4.76 -20.21 9.78
N PHE A 27 -6.02 -20.58 9.54
CA PHE A 27 -6.49 -20.98 8.21
C PHE A 27 -6.28 -19.87 7.17
N CYS A 28 -6.72 -18.63 7.44
CA CYS A 28 -6.55 -17.50 6.53
C CYS A 28 -5.06 -17.22 6.25
N SER A 29 -4.23 -17.30 7.29
CA SER A 29 -2.79 -17.13 7.17
C SER A 29 -2.16 -18.21 6.29
N VAL A 30 -2.56 -19.47 6.41
CA VAL A 30 -2.03 -20.56 5.58
C VAL A 30 -2.49 -20.40 4.14
N VAL A 31 -3.76 -20.04 3.91
CA VAL A 31 -4.29 -19.81 2.56
C VAL A 31 -3.55 -18.65 1.87
N SER A 32 -3.14 -17.61 2.62
CA SER A 32 -2.40 -16.46 2.08
C SER A 32 -0.98 -16.77 1.56
N ILE A 33 -0.49 -18.00 1.74
CA ILE A 33 0.85 -18.43 1.29
C ILE A 33 0.81 -19.02 -0.12
N PHE A 34 -0.36 -19.46 -0.60
CA PHE A 34 -0.47 -20.04 -1.94
C PHE A 34 -0.21 -18.99 -3.03
N ASP A 35 0.02 -19.48 -4.25
CA ASP A 35 0.42 -18.66 -5.40
C ASP A 35 -0.54 -17.47 -5.62
N GLU A 36 0.04 -16.28 -5.85
CA GLU A 36 -0.66 -15.02 -6.12
C GLU A 36 -1.51 -15.09 -7.40
N ARG A 37 -1.33 -16.14 -8.22
CA ARG A 37 -2.22 -16.48 -9.33
C ARG A 37 -3.68 -16.71 -8.90
N TYR A 38 -3.92 -17.08 -7.64
CA TYR A 38 -5.26 -17.26 -7.11
C TYR A 38 -5.73 -15.99 -6.41
N TYR A 39 -6.80 -15.38 -6.93
CA TYR A 39 -7.40 -14.14 -6.39
C TYR A 39 -7.61 -14.15 -4.87
N LEU A 40 -8.07 -15.28 -4.31
CA LEU A 40 -8.29 -15.38 -2.86
C LEU A 40 -6.97 -15.34 -2.07
N SER A 41 -5.90 -15.97 -2.58
CA SER A 41 -4.59 -15.94 -1.93
C SER A 41 -4.01 -14.53 -1.98
N ASP A 42 -4.09 -13.88 -3.14
CA ASP A 42 -3.65 -12.50 -3.35
C ASP A 42 -4.38 -11.53 -2.40
N LEU A 43 -5.71 -11.62 -2.33
CA LEU A 43 -6.53 -10.83 -1.41
C LEU A 43 -6.12 -11.05 0.06
N LEU A 44 -5.95 -12.31 0.47
CA LEU A 44 -5.60 -12.65 1.85
C LEU A 44 -4.15 -12.28 2.20
N SER A 45 -3.25 -12.23 1.22
CA SER A 45 -1.83 -11.88 1.40
C SER A 45 -1.64 -10.44 1.91
N SER A 46 -2.58 -9.55 1.56
CA SER A 46 -2.58 -8.15 1.99
C SER A 46 -2.72 -7.98 3.51
N PHE A 47 -3.15 -9.03 4.24
CA PHE A 47 -3.46 -8.98 5.67
C PHE A 47 -2.43 -9.68 6.57
N ARG A 48 -1.26 -10.07 6.03
CA ARG A 48 -0.20 -10.81 6.77
C ARG A 48 0.22 -10.12 8.07
N PHE A 49 0.30 -8.79 8.08
CA PHE A 49 0.63 -8.03 9.29
C PHE A 49 -0.46 -8.14 10.36
N GLN A 50 -1.74 -8.08 9.97
CA GLN A 50 -2.88 -8.22 10.86
C GLN A 50 -2.94 -9.64 11.44
N TYR A 51 -2.71 -10.67 10.61
CA TYR A 51 -2.61 -12.05 11.08
C TYR A 51 -1.51 -12.22 12.12
N LEU A 52 -0.32 -11.67 11.87
CA LEU A 52 0.79 -11.73 12.83
C LEU A 52 0.38 -11.18 14.20
N ASN A 53 -0.28 -10.02 14.25
CA ASN A 53 -0.76 -9.41 15.50
C ASN A 53 -1.79 -10.30 16.22
N PHE A 54 -2.79 -10.81 15.50
CA PHE A 54 -3.81 -11.70 16.08
C PHE A 54 -3.22 -13.03 16.57
N LEU A 55 -2.29 -13.61 15.81
CA LEU A 55 -1.62 -14.86 16.17
C LEU A 55 -0.72 -14.69 17.39
N VAL A 56 0.00 -13.57 17.53
CA VAL A 56 0.78 -13.27 18.73
C VAL A 56 -0.13 -13.11 19.95
N ALA A 57 -1.24 -12.38 19.83
CA ALA A 57 -2.22 -12.25 20.91
C ALA A 57 -2.81 -13.61 21.31
N TRP A 58 -3.16 -14.44 20.33
CA TRP A 58 -3.68 -15.79 20.56
C TRP A 58 -2.62 -16.74 21.13
N LEU A 59 -1.36 -16.61 20.75
CA LEU A 59 -0.24 -17.34 21.35
C LEU A 59 -0.09 -16.99 22.85
N LEU A 60 -0.12 -15.71 23.20
CA LEU A 60 -0.06 -15.27 24.60
C LEU A 60 -1.25 -15.82 25.41
N TYR A 61 -2.45 -15.77 24.85
CA TYR A 61 -3.64 -16.37 25.45
C TYR A 61 -3.49 -17.89 25.65
N THR A 62 -3.04 -18.64 24.65
CA THR A 62 -2.88 -20.11 24.71
C THR A 62 -1.78 -20.55 25.69
N LEU A 63 -0.75 -19.73 25.90
CA LEU A 63 0.26 -19.89 26.94
C LEU A 63 -0.34 -19.78 28.35
N VAL A 64 -1.24 -18.82 28.59
CA VAL A 64 -1.92 -18.64 29.89
C VAL A 64 -2.80 -19.85 30.22
N ILE A 65 -3.57 -20.36 29.26
CA ILE A 65 -4.44 -21.54 29.44
C ILE A 65 -3.70 -22.88 29.26
N ARG A 66 -2.40 -22.84 28.96
CA ARG A 66 -1.48 -23.99 28.82
C ARG A 66 -1.91 -25.06 27.81
N LYS A 67 -2.58 -24.68 26.72
CA LYS A 67 -2.99 -25.61 25.65
C LYS A 67 -1.88 -25.80 24.61
N LYS A 68 -1.02 -26.81 24.83
CA LYS A 68 0.18 -27.09 24.01
C LYS A 68 -0.10 -27.20 22.50
N ILE A 69 -1.20 -27.84 22.10
CA ILE A 69 -1.55 -28.01 20.68
C ILE A 69 -1.76 -26.66 19.97
N PHE A 70 -2.38 -25.69 20.65
CA PHE A 70 -2.65 -24.38 20.04
C PHE A 70 -1.41 -23.50 19.99
N ILE A 71 -0.50 -23.64 20.96
CA ILE A 71 0.81 -22.98 20.93
C ILE A 71 1.57 -23.38 19.65
N VAL A 72 1.67 -24.68 19.36
CA VAL A 72 2.34 -25.17 18.15
C VAL A 72 1.64 -24.66 16.89
N SER A 73 0.30 -24.66 16.87
CA SER A 73 -0.47 -24.17 15.72
C SER A 73 -0.32 -22.67 15.46
N ALA A 74 0.00 -21.86 16.47
CA ALA A 74 0.24 -20.43 16.33
C ALA A 74 1.68 -20.12 15.89
N LEU A 75 2.67 -20.87 16.40
CA LEU A 75 4.08 -20.62 16.13
C LEU A 75 4.45 -20.77 14.64
N ILE A 76 3.93 -21.79 13.95
CA ILE A 76 4.25 -22.03 12.54
C ILE A 76 3.78 -20.86 11.65
N PRO A 77 2.50 -20.43 11.69
CA PRO A 77 2.05 -19.26 10.94
C PRO A 77 2.76 -17.96 11.34
N ILE A 78 3.09 -17.76 12.62
CA ILE A 78 3.85 -16.57 13.05
C ILE A 78 5.22 -16.52 12.36
N ALA A 79 5.96 -17.63 12.38
CA ALA A 79 7.27 -17.71 11.73
C ALA A 79 7.17 -17.47 10.23
N LEU A 80 6.13 -18.01 9.57
CA LEU A 80 5.90 -17.81 8.14
C LEU A 80 5.56 -16.35 7.81
N ASN A 81 4.64 -15.71 8.55
CA ASN A 81 4.34 -14.29 8.33
C ASN A 81 5.55 -13.40 8.59
N LEU A 82 6.35 -13.68 9.61
CA LEU A 82 7.61 -12.97 9.86
C LEU A 82 8.60 -13.15 8.70
N PHE A 83 8.73 -14.36 8.16
CA PHE A 83 9.59 -14.62 7.01
C PHE A 83 9.18 -13.78 5.78
N TYR A 84 7.89 -13.67 5.49
CA TYR A 84 7.39 -12.84 4.38
C TYR A 84 7.48 -11.34 4.66
N LEU A 85 7.36 -10.89 5.91
CA LEU A 85 7.39 -9.48 6.28
C LEU A 85 8.81 -8.95 6.53
N ALA A 86 9.74 -9.77 7.00
CA ALA A 86 11.09 -9.33 7.39
C ALA A 86 11.85 -8.58 6.27
N PRO A 87 11.81 -9.02 5.00
CA PRO A 87 12.45 -8.27 3.91
C PRO A 87 11.90 -6.86 3.72
N THR A 88 10.61 -6.63 4.02
CA THR A 88 9.97 -5.31 3.87
C THR A 88 10.38 -4.32 4.96
N TRP A 89 10.91 -4.81 6.08
CA TRP A 89 11.38 -3.99 7.20
C TRP A 89 12.88 -3.68 7.10
N ILE A 90 13.61 -4.48 6.33
CA ILE A 90 15.01 -4.25 6.02
C ILE A 90 15.05 -3.41 4.75
N VAL A 91 14.94 -2.09 4.93
CA VAL A 91 15.16 -1.13 3.84
C VAL A 91 16.57 -0.59 4.00
N ASP A 92 17.40 -0.81 2.98
CA ASP A 92 18.70 -0.16 2.92
C ASP A 92 18.51 1.35 3.00
N LYS A 93 19.30 1.99 3.86
CA LYS A 93 19.27 3.44 3.99
C LYS A 93 19.90 4.03 2.73
N ILE A 94 19.09 4.23 1.70
CA ILE A 94 19.50 4.97 0.50
C ILE A 94 19.90 6.38 0.98
N ASP A 95 21.09 6.83 0.61
CA ASP A 95 21.52 8.20 0.85
C ASP A 95 20.44 9.11 0.27
N LYS A 96 19.80 9.88 1.15
CA LYS A 96 18.60 10.66 0.81
C LYS A 96 18.97 11.67 -0.26
N ALA A 97 18.66 11.37 -1.51
CA ALA A 97 18.33 12.42 -2.45
C ALA A 97 17.12 13.16 -1.84
N ASP A 98 17.26 14.46 -1.57
CA ASP A 98 16.16 15.31 -1.12
C ASP A 98 15.18 15.51 -2.29
N LEU A 99 14.42 14.45 -2.58
CA LEU A 99 13.41 14.42 -3.62
C LEU A 99 12.05 14.68 -3.00
N LYS A 100 11.49 15.85 -3.27
CA LYS A 100 10.14 16.21 -2.85
C LYS A 100 9.15 15.92 -3.97
N ILE A 101 8.20 15.02 -3.71
CA ILE A 101 7.18 14.60 -4.68
C ILE A 101 5.82 15.14 -4.24
N TYR A 102 5.08 15.70 -5.17
CA TYR A 102 3.66 16.03 -5.03
C TYR A 102 2.87 15.04 -5.87
N PHE A 103 1.98 14.29 -5.23
CA PHE A 103 1.10 13.33 -5.89
C PHE A 103 -0.36 13.67 -5.58
N ALA A 104 -1.21 13.75 -6.60
CA ALA A 104 -2.64 13.95 -6.40
C ALA A 104 -3.45 13.33 -7.55
N ASN A 105 -4.57 12.71 -7.19
CA ASN A 105 -5.68 12.56 -8.11
C ASN A 105 -6.49 13.87 -8.09
N LEU A 106 -6.71 14.46 -9.26
CA LEU A 106 -7.29 15.79 -9.39
C LEU A 106 -8.81 15.83 -9.27
N LEU A 107 -9.48 14.67 -9.38
CA LEU A 107 -10.90 14.52 -9.66
C LEU A 107 -11.28 15.24 -10.97
N SER A 108 -11.56 14.49 -12.04
CA SER A 108 -11.78 15.07 -13.38
C SER A 108 -12.84 16.19 -13.47
N SER A 109 -13.86 16.13 -12.61
CA SER A 109 -14.94 17.11 -12.50
C SER A 109 -14.60 18.36 -11.69
N ASN A 110 -13.45 18.39 -11.00
CA ASN A 110 -13.01 19.53 -10.20
C ASN A 110 -12.53 20.67 -11.12
N ASP A 111 -13.13 21.84 -10.95
CA ASP A 111 -12.85 23.07 -11.69
C ASP A 111 -12.03 24.09 -10.89
N LYS A 112 -11.65 23.77 -9.65
CA LYS A 112 -10.86 24.65 -8.77
C LYS A 112 -9.37 24.59 -9.08
N TYR A 113 -9.03 24.81 -10.36
CA TYR A 113 -7.68 24.67 -10.91
C TYR A 113 -6.63 25.49 -10.14
N ASP A 114 -6.94 26.76 -9.87
CA ASP A 114 -6.00 27.68 -9.24
C ASP A 114 -5.66 27.27 -7.79
N LEU A 115 -6.56 26.60 -7.07
CA LEU A 115 -6.26 26.12 -5.72
C LEU A 115 -5.17 25.05 -5.74
N VAL A 116 -5.27 24.10 -6.67
CA VAL A 116 -4.27 23.03 -6.84
C VAL A 116 -2.94 23.60 -7.32
N ILE A 117 -2.96 24.47 -8.33
CA ILE A 117 -1.76 25.11 -8.87
C ILE A 117 -1.04 25.92 -7.78
N ASN A 118 -1.77 26.73 -7.01
CA ASN A 118 -1.19 27.51 -5.92
C ASN A 118 -0.60 26.62 -4.82
N ASP A 119 -1.24 25.51 -4.48
CA ASP A 119 -0.71 24.56 -3.49
C ASP A 119 0.58 23.89 -3.98
N ILE A 120 0.62 23.46 -5.25
CA ILE A 120 1.83 22.91 -5.89
C ILE A 120 2.96 23.96 -5.83
N LEU A 121 2.69 25.19 -6.25
CA LEU A 121 3.69 26.26 -6.28
C LEU A 121 4.22 26.58 -4.88
N LYS A 122 3.32 26.65 -3.88
CA LYS A 122 3.63 26.89 -2.47
C LYS A 122 4.48 25.77 -1.88
N LYS A 123 4.14 24.51 -2.14
CA LYS A 123 4.91 23.36 -1.64
C LYS A 123 6.24 23.20 -2.37
N SER A 124 6.35 23.71 -3.60
CA SER A 124 7.59 23.68 -4.39
C SER A 124 8.27 22.30 -4.45
N PRO A 125 7.55 21.22 -4.84
CA PRO A 125 8.16 19.91 -5.05
C PRO A 125 9.19 19.93 -6.19
N ASN A 126 10.00 18.88 -6.30
CA ASN A 126 10.85 18.60 -7.46
C ASN A 126 10.07 17.87 -8.57
N LEU A 127 9.12 17.02 -8.19
CA LEU A 127 8.30 16.20 -9.08
C LEU A 127 6.82 16.37 -8.71
N VAL A 128 5.96 16.55 -9.71
CA VAL A 128 4.51 16.63 -9.58
C VAL A 128 3.93 15.53 -10.45
N VAL A 129 3.14 14.63 -9.85
CA VAL A 129 2.49 13.50 -10.51
C VAL A 129 0.99 13.63 -10.29
N LEU A 130 0.23 13.72 -11.37
CA LEU A 130 -1.20 13.99 -11.35
C LEU A 130 -1.98 12.91 -12.08
N GLN A 131 -3.09 12.48 -11.50
CA GLN A 131 -4.06 11.55 -12.10
C GLN A 131 -5.39 12.25 -12.38
N GLU A 132 -6.22 11.65 -13.23
CA GLU A 132 -7.49 12.20 -13.73
C GLU A 132 -7.30 13.54 -14.48
N VAL A 133 -6.20 13.66 -15.22
CA VAL A 133 -5.87 14.87 -15.99
C VAL A 133 -6.72 14.92 -17.26
N THR A 134 -7.74 15.78 -17.27
CA THR A 134 -8.53 16.10 -18.46
C THR A 134 -7.83 17.15 -19.33
N GLN A 135 -8.37 17.41 -20.52
CA GLN A 135 -7.89 18.46 -21.42
C GLN A 135 -8.01 19.86 -20.78
N ALA A 136 -9.06 20.08 -19.97
CA ALA A 136 -9.22 21.30 -19.20
C ALA A 136 -8.09 21.45 -18.15
N TRP A 137 -7.77 20.38 -17.43
CA TRP A 137 -6.64 20.36 -16.50
C TRP A 137 -5.32 20.60 -17.21
N GLU A 138 -5.06 19.98 -18.36
CA GLU A 138 -3.83 20.19 -19.13
C GLU A 138 -3.64 21.67 -19.49
N LYS A 139 -4.70 22.34 -19.96
CA LYS A 139 -4.66 23.76 -20.30
C LYS A 139 -4.27 24.62 -19.09
N GLU A 140 -4.87 24.39 -17.94
CA GLU A 140 -4.60 25.17 -16.73
C GLU A 140 -3.24 24.84 -16.11
N LEU A 141 -2.84 23.57 -16.09
CA LEU A 141 -1.55 23.11 -15.60
C LEU A 141 -0.38 23.60 -16.47
N SER A 142 -0.63 24.07 -17.70
CA SER A 142 0.39 24.71 -18.52
C SER A 142 1.11 25.87 -17.80
N LYS A 143 0.44 26.54 -16.84
CA LYS A 143 0.99 27.57 -15.95
C LYS A 143 2.20 27.07 -15.12
N LEU A 144 2.29 25.77 -14.84
CA LEU A 144 3.40 25.16 -14.11
C LEU A 144 4.68 25.01 -14.96
N SER A 145 4.58 25.06 -16.30
CA SER A 145 5.69 24.73 -17.21
C SER A 145 6.94 25.60 -17.01
N LYS A 146 6.79 26.83 -16.51
CA LYS A 146 7.93 27.71 -16.23
C LYS A 146 8.80 27.18 -15.07
N LYS A 147 8.17 26.64 -14.03
CA LYS A 147 8.86 26.09 -12.85
C LYS A 147 9.24 24.63 -13.04
N TYR A 148 8.46 23.91 -13.84
CA TYR A 148 8.62 22.49 -14.13
C TYR A 148 8.72 22.27 -15.65
N PRO A 149 9.89 22.55 -16.25
CA PRO A 149 10.05 22.52 -17.70
C PRO A 149 10.03 21.11 -18.28
N TYR A 150 10.40 20.09 -17.50
CA TYR A 150 10.40 18.70 -17.93
C TYR A 150 9.03 18.09 -17.64
N LYS A 151 8.25 17.77 -18.67
CA LYS A 151 6.90 17.27 -18.48
C LYS A 151 6.50 16.22 -19.51
N VAL A 152 5.62 15.32 -19.09
CA VAL A 152 4.86 14.40 -19.94
C VAL A 152 3.42 14.50 -19.52
N VAL A 153 2.53 14.79 -20.46
CA VAL A 153 1.10 14.92 -20.21
C VAL A 153 0.37 14.02 -21.19
N VAL A 154 -0.51 13.18 -20.65
CA VAL A 154 -1.42 12.32 -21.39
C VAL A 154 -2.80 12.64 -20.85
N SER A 155 -3.45 13.66 -21.42
CA SER A 155 -4.79 14.05 -21.01
C SER A 155 -5.85 13.09 -21.58
N ARG A 156 -6.87 12.79 -20.78
CA ARG A 156 -7.99 11.93 -21.18
C ARG A 156 -9.27 12.38 -20.50
N GLU A 157 -10.39 12.23 -21.20
CA GLU A 157 -11.73 12.56 -20.67
C GLU A 157 -12.35 11.40 -19.87
N ASP A 158 -11.72 10.23 -19.82
CA ASP A 158 -12.23 9.01 -19.18
C ASP A 158 -11.65 8.73 -17.78
N ASN A 159 -11.16 9.76 -17.10
CA ASN A 159 -10.50 9.70 -15.77
C ASN A 159 -9.14 8.96 -15.75
N PHE A 160 -8.61 8.49 -16.87
CA PHE A 160 -7.31 7.81 -16.90
C PHE A 160 -6.16 8.72 -17.33
N GLY A 161 -6.38 10.03 -17.45
CA GLY A 161 -5.34 10.98 -17.83
C GLY A 161 -4.27 11.11 -16.74
N ILE A 162 -3.01 11.19 -17.16
CA ILE A 162 -1.84 11.26 -16.27
C ILE A 162 -0.93 12.40 -16.71
N ALA A 163 -0.39 13.15 -15.75
CA ALA A 163 0.66 14.12 -16.02
C ALA A 163 1.79 14.03 -15.02
N VAL A 164 3.02 14.20 -15.53
CA VAL A 164 4.23 14.33 -14.72
C VAL A 164 4.92 15.62 -15.11
N TYR A 165 5.21 16.47 -14.11
CA TYR A 165 5.97 17.70 -14.25
C TYR A 165 7.17 17.65 -13.30
N SER A 166 8.35 18.07 -13.76
CA SER A 166 9.59 17.97 -13.01
C SER A 166 10.48 19.19 -13.19
N SER A 167 11.14 19.58 -12.11
CA SER A 167 12.24 20.55 -12.14
C SER A 167 13.59 19.87 -12.44
N ILE A 168 13.64 18.54 -12.38
CA ILE A 168 14.80 17.70 -12.67
C ILE A 168 14.65 17.09 -14.07
N GLU A 169 15.73 17.08 -14.84
CA GLU A 169 15.76 16.51 -16.19
C GLU A 169 15.36 15.02 -16.20
N PHE A 170 14.52 14.65 -17.16
CA PHE A 170 14.22 13.25 -17.43
C PHE A 170 15.41 12.59 -18.16
N LYS A 171 15.88 11.47 -17.63
CA LYS A 171 16.82 10.58 -18.35
C LYS A 171 16.10 9.87 -19.50
N SER A 172 14.88 9.42 -19.25
CA SER A 172 13.98 8.83 -20.24
C SER A 172 12.55 8.85 -19.72
N TYR A 173 11.59 8.75 -20.64
CA TYR A 173 10.20 8.47 -20.30
C TYR A 173 9.58 7.58 -21.38
N ARG A 174 8.57 6.79 -21.00
CA ARG A 174 7.74 6.04 -21.94
C ARG A 174 6.31 5.91 -21.46
N THR A 175 5.39 6.00 -22.40
CA THR A 175 3.98 5.64 -22.20
C THR A 175 3.77 4.21 -22.69
N PHE A 176 2.99 3.41 -21.96
CA PHE A 176 2.66 2.03 -22.32
C PHE A 176 1.28 1.67 -21.80
N ILE A 177 0.69 0.60 -22.36
CA ILE A 177 -0.57 0.04 -21.85
C ILE A 177 -0.22 -1.02 -20.81
N SER A 178 -0.71 -0.84 -19.60
CA SER A 178 -0.54 -1.80 -18.50
C SER A 178 -1.31 -3.10 -18.75
N SER A 179 -1.05 -4.13 -17.95
CA SER A 179 -1.82 -5.38 -17.96
C SER A 179 -3.32 -5.16 -17.70
N ALA A 180 -3.68 -4.04 -17.06
CA ALA A 180 -5.08 -3.64 -16.85
C ALA A 180 -5.73 -2.98 -18.08
N GLY A 181 -5.01 -2.86 -19.21
CA GLY A 181 -5.50 -2.19 -20.42
C GLY A 181 -5.51 -0.66 -20.35
N LEU A 182 -4.93 -0.09 -19.29
CA LEU A 182 -4.88 1.36 -19.07
C LEU A 182 -3.53 1.94 -19.45
N GLU A 183 -3.53 3.15 -20.01
CA GLU A 183 -2.31 3.91 -20.26
C GLU A 183 -1.57 4.20 -18.95
N SER A 184 -0.25 4.05 -19.00
CA SER A 184 0.66 4.20 -17.88
C SER A 184 1.92 4.90 -18.35
N LEU A 185 2.59 5.57 -17.42
CA LEU A 185 3.75 6.40 -17.69
C LEU A 185 4.89 5.99 -16.75
N LEU A 186 6.06 5.70 -17.33
CA LEU A 186 7.31 5.45 -16.60
C LEU A 186 8.28 6.59 -16.87
N VAL A 187 8.88 7.15 -15.83
CA VAL A 187 9.81 8.29 -15.92
C VAL A 187 11.08 8.00 -15.11
N ALA A 188 12.23 8.00 -15.78
CA ALA A 188 13.53 7.92 -15.13
C ALA A 188 14.10 9.33 -14.96
N LEU A 189 14.48 9.71 -13.73
CA LEU A 189 15.03 11.03 -13.43
C LEU A 189 16.57 10.99 -13.42
N LYS A 190 17.20 12.09 -13.84
CA LYS A 190 18.64 12.30 -13.70
C LYS A 190 18.95 12.94 -12.34
N VAL A 191 18.98 12.12 -11.30
CA VAL A 191 19.37 12.55 -9.94
C VAL A 191 20.88 12.35 -9.78
N SER A 192 21.56 13.28 -9.10
CA SER A 192 23.02 13.25 -8.92
C SER A 192 23.51 11.89 -8.38
N ASN A 193 24.43 11.28 -9.13
CA ASN A 193 25.15 10.01 -8.95
C ASN A 193 24.42 8.70 -8.60
N GLU A 194 23.10 8.66 -8.41
CA GLU A 194 22.35 7.39 -8.33
C GLU A 194 21.04 7.42 -9.14
N ASN A 195 20.80 6.34 -9.89
CA ASN A 195 19.63 6.21 -10.76
C ASN A 195 18.36 5.96 -9.92
N ILE A 196 17.42 6.90 -9.92
CA ILE A 196 16.08 6.69 -9.36
C ILE A 196 15.09 6.50 -10.52
N THR A 197 14.44 5.32 -10.56
CA THR A 197 13.37 5.01 -11.51
C THR A 197 12.04 5.06 -10.76
N MET A 198 11.04 5.77 -11.30
CA MET A 198 9.67 5.80 -10.78
C MET A 198 8.65 5.52 -11.87
#